data_AF-A0A498IKP5-F1
#
_entry.id   AF-A0A498IKP5-F1
#
_cell.length_a   1.000
_cell.length_b   1.000
_cell.length_c   1.000
_cell.angle_alpha   90.00
_cell.angle_beta   90.00
_cell.angle_gamma   90.00
#
_symmetry.space_group_name_H-M   'P 1'
#
loop_
_entity.id
_entity.type
_entity.pdbx_description
1 polymer ?
#
loop_
_entity_poly.entity_id
_entity_poly.type
_entity_poly.pdbx_seq_one_letter_code
_entity_poly.pdbx_strand_id
1 'polypeptide(L)'
;MASDWMNKQTTVISSPLKLKLIAKLSNAYFRPFDSNMLINNITTVICLDDYHSLDRAGRKKKGVTMSDPRANDFDLTLDPIAYLVSYLDLV
;
A
#
# COMPACT_ATOMS: atom_id res chain seq x y z
N MET A 1 -13.98 7.85 -4.65
CA MET A 1 -13.87 8.72 -3.45
C MET A 1 -12.50 8.62 -2.79
N ALA A 2 -12.06 7.44 -2.31
CA ALA A 2 -10.67 7.27 -1.81
C ALA A 2 -9.63 7.38 -2.94
N SER A 3 -9.92 6.78 -4.10
CA SER A 3 -9.10 6.85 -5.32
C SER A 3 -8.77 8.28 -5.75
N ASP A 4 -9.71 9.22 -5.66
CA ASP A 4 -9.53 10.60 -6.15
C ASP A 4 -8.66 11.44 -5.21
N TRP A 5 -8.70 11.19 -3.90
CA TRP A 5 -7.80 11.83 -2.94
C TRP A 5 -6.38 11.29 -3.08
N MET A 6 -6.27 9.98 -3.25
CA MET A 6 -5.00 9.27 -3.40
C MET A 6 -4.33 9.58 -4.76
N ASN A 7 -5.12 9.90 -5.78
CA ASN A 7 -4.65 10.37 -7.09
C ASN A 7 -4.15 11.82 -7.06
N LYS A 8 -4.65 12.67 -6.14
CA LYS A 8 -4.14 14.05 -5.95
C LYS A 8 -2.75 14.10 -5.31
N GLN A 9 -2.32 13.01 -4.66
CA GLN A 9 -1.00 12.90 -4.03
C GLN A 9 0.07 12.28 -4.96
N THR A 10 -0.34 11.72 -6.09
CA THR A 10 0.55 11.05 -7.06
C THR A 10 0.70 11.86 -8.33
N THR A 11 1.93 12.22 -8.67
CA THR A 11 2.26 12.94 -9.89
C THR A 11 2.44 11.93 -11.04
N VAL A 12 1.59 11.96 -12.07
CA VAL A 12 1.84 11.19 -13.31
C VAL A 12 2.94 11.90 -14.09
N ILE A 13 4.19 11.47 -13.92
CA ILE A 13 5.36 12.12 -14.55
C ILE A 13 5.95 11.19 -15.61
N SER A 14 5.96 11.68 -16.84
CA SER A 14 6.38 10.97 -18.05
C SER A 14 7.91 10.94 -18.29
N SER A 15 8.74 11.49 -17.39
CA SER A 15 10.20 11.55 -17.59
C SER A 15 11.01 11.07 -16.37
N PRO A 16 11.97 10.13 -16.54
CA PRO A 16 12.70 9.51 -15.44
C PRO A 16 13.76 10.41 -14.79
N LEU A 17 14.28 11.41 -15.51
CA LEU A 17 15.32 12.33 -14.98
C LEU A 17 14.75 13.42 -14.08
N LYS A 18 13.55 13.92 -14.39
CA LYS A 18 12.85 14.92 -13.56
C LYS A 18 12.31 14.30 -12.27
N LEU A 19 12.04 12.98 -12.30
CA LEU A 19 11.61 12.17 -11.16
C LEU A 19 12.65 12.14 -10.03
N LYS A 20 13.94 11.93 -10.34
CA LYS A 20 15.01 11.82 -9.33
C LYS A 20 15.27 13.12 -8.56
N LEU A 21 15.13 14.27 -9.22
CA LEU A 21 15.36 15.57 -8.59
C LEU A 21 14.15 16.03 -7.79
N ILE A 22 12.93 15.85 -8.34
CA ILE A 22 11.69 16.19 -7.64
C ILE A 22 11.49 15.26 -6.45
N ALA A 23 11.63 13.94 -6.59
CA ALA A 23 11.49 13.00 -5.47
C ALA A 23 12.58 13.13 -4.37
N LYS A 24 13.71 13.78 -4.67
CA LYS A 24 14.70 14.15 -3.65
C LYS A 24 14.34 15.42 -2.88
N LEU A 25 13.55 16.31 -3.48
CA LEU A 25 13.21 17.63 -2.94
C LEU A 25 11.77 17.74 -2.44
N SER A 26 10.87 16.89 -2.94
CA SER A 26 9.50 16.77 -2.48
C SER A 26 9.35 15.48 -1.67
N ASN A 27 8.62 15.57 -0.56
CA ASN A 27 8.14 14.43 0.22
C ASN A 27 7.04 13.66 -0.56
N ALA A 28 7.25 13.46 -1.86
CA ALA A 28 6.27 12.88 -2.76
C ALA A 28 6.25 11.37 -2.58
N TYR A 29 5.02 10.83 -2.54
CA TYR A 29 4.80 9.41 -2.52
C TYR A 29 4.79 8.86 -3.94
N PHE A 30 5.60 7.82 -4.16
CA PHE A 30 5.59 7.00 -5.35
C PHE A 30 4.57 5.87 -5.18
N ARG A 31 3.65 5.72 -6.14
CA ARG A 31 2.70 4.61 -6.21
C ARG A 31 3.05 3.71 -7.39
N PRO A 32 3.49 2.46 -7.18
CA PRO A 32 3.61 1.48 -8.25
C PRO A 32 2.27 1.25 -8.97
N PHE A 33 2.32 0.91 -10.26
CA PHE A 33 1.12 0.73 -11.08
C PHE A 33 0.18 -0.32 -10.48
N ASP A 34 -1.09 0.04 -10.36
CA ASP A 34 -2.18 -0.79 -9.79
C ASP A 34 -1.92 -1.33 -8.36
N SER A 35 -1.01 -0.70 -7.62
CA SER A 35 -0.75 -1.03 -6.22
C SER A 35 -1.40 -0.04 -5.26
N ASN A 36 -1.75 -0.53 -4.07
CA ASN A 36 -2.21 0.30 -2.95
C ASN A 36 -1.07 0.85 -2.09
N MET A 37 0.17 0.41 -2.36
CA MET A 37 1.35 0.87 -1.64
C MET A 37 1.75 2.29 -2.05
N LEU A 38 2.17 3.09 -1.07
CA LEU A 38 2.77 4.41 -1.27
C LEU A 38 4.15 4.43 -0.64
N ILE A 39 5.17 4.78 -1.42
CA ILE A 39 6.57 4.71 -1.00
C ILE A 39 7.18 6.11 -1.07
N ASN A 40 7.81 6.55 0.02
CA ASN A 40 8.65 7.75 0.11
C ASN A 40 10.01 7.35 0.72
N ASN A 41 10.99 8.23 0.64
CA ASN A 41 12.36 8.02 1.13
C ASN A 41 12.43 7.72 2.64
N ILE A 42 11.43 8.13 3.42
CA ILE A 42 11.37 7.96 4.88
C ILE A 42 10.18 7.13 5.38
N THR A 43 9.18 6.90 4.53
CA THR A 43 7.93 6.26 4.92
C THR A 43 7.41 5.36 3.80
N THR A 44 6.98 4.16 4.17
CA THR A 44 6.23 3.26 3.27
C THR A 44 4.87 3.00 3.89
N VAL A 45 3.80 3.32 3.15
CA VAL A 45 2.41 3.06 3.54
C VAL A 45 1.94 1.82 2.80
N ILE A 46 1.51 0.82 3.56
CA ILE A 46 0.95 -0.43 3.05
C ILE A 46 -0.53 -0.44 3.41
N CYS A 47 -1.40 -0.79 2.46
CA CYS A 47 -2.81 -0.92 2.73
C CYS A 47 -3.09 -2.33 3.26
N LEU A 48 -3.75 -2.44 4.41
CA LEU A 48 -4.12 -3.74 4.99
C LEU A 48 -5.13 -4.51 4.12
N ASP A 49 -5.85 -3.81 3.23
CA ASP A 49 -6.77 -4.44 2.28
C ASP A 49 -6.07 -5.41 1.30
N ASP A 50 -4.75 -5.29 1.12
CA ASP A 50 -3.96 -6.19 0.28
C ASP A 50 -3.86 -7.61 0.88
N TYR A 51 -4.21 -7.77 2.16
CA TYR A 51 -4.17 -9.04 2.89
C TYR A 51 -5.57 -9.67 3.09
N HIS A 52 -6.56 -9.29 2.29
CA HIS A 52 -7.85 -9.97 2.31
C HIS A 52 -7.72 -11.42 1.81
N SER A 53 -8.16 -12.39 2.62
CA SER A 53 -8.29 -13.79 2.19
C SER A 53 -9.44 -13.99 1.20
N LEU A 54 -10.39 -13.05 1.17
CA LEU A 54 -11.57 -13.10 0.31
C LEU A 54 -11.67 -11.85 -0.53
N ASP A 55 -11.74 -12.04 -1.84
CA ASP A 55 -12.05 -10.99 -2.79
C ASP A 55 -13.50 -10.49 -2.62
N ARG A 56 -13.86 -9.43 -3.36
CA ARG A 56 -15.20 -8.82 -3.26
C ARG A 56 -16.32 -9.81 -3.59
N ALA A 57 -16.11 -10.71 -4.55
CA ALA A 57 -17.11 -11.72 -4.89
C ALA A 57 -17.19 -12.82 -3.83
N GLY A 58 -16.05 -13.25 -3.29
CA GLY A 58 -15.94 -14.23 -2.21
C GLY A 58 -16.66 -13.78 -0.94
N ARG A 59 -16.50 -12.51 -0.53
CA ARG A 59 -17.22 -11.93 0.61
C ARG A 59 -18.73 -11.96 0.42
N LYS A 60 -19.21 -11.60 -0.79
CA LYS A 60 -20.63 -11.64 -1.15
C LYS A 60 -21.22 -13.06 -1.10
N LYS A 61 -20.47 -14.06 -1.58
CA LYS A 61 -20.90 -15.47 -1.55
C LYS A 61 -20.97 -16.04 -0.13
N LYS A 62 -20.03 -15.68 0.73
CA LYS A 62 -19.99 -16.13 2.13
C LYS A 62 -20.86 -15.31 3.08
N GLY A 63 -21.46 -14.21 2.60
CA GLY A 63 -22.28 -13.32 3.42
C GLY A 63 -21.49 -12.61 4.52
N VAL A 64 -20.18 -12.40 4.32
CA VAL A 64 -19.29 -11.75 5.30
C VAL A 64 -18.95 -10.34 4.86
N THR A 65 -18.77 -9.44 5.82
CA THR A 65 -18.36 -8.05 5.57
C THR A 65 -16.84 -7.95 5.43
N MET A 66 -16.36 -6.78 5.00
CA MET A 66 -14.92 -6.49 4.90
C MET A 66 -14.19 -6.64 6.24
N SER A 67 -14.85 -6.19 7.31
CA SER A 67 -14.29 -6.16 8.66
C SER A 67 -14.44 -7.50 9.39
N ASP A 68 -14.99 -8.53 8.75
CA ASP A 68 -15.08 -9.86 9.34
C ASP A 68 -13.66 -10.46 9.42
N PRO A 69 -13.22 -10.97 10.59
CA PRO A 69 -11.92 -11.61 10.73
C PRO A 69 -11.70 -12.75 9.72
N ARG A 70 -12.78 -13.43 9.28
CA ARG A 70 -12.72 -14.52 8.30
C ARG A 70 -12.46 -14.05 6.86
N ALA A 71 -12.51 -12.74 6.63
CA ALA A 71 -12.20 -12.13 5.34
C ALA A 71 -10.76 -11.58 5.26
N ASN A 72 -10.00 -11.64 6.37
CA ASN A 72 -8.65 -11.08 6.51
C ASN A 72 -7.67 -12.19 6.91
N ASP A 73 -6.47 -12.20 6.31
CA ASP A 73 -5.43 -13.17 6.64
C ASP A 73 -4.40 -12.54 7.59
N PHE A 74 -4.62 -12.68 8.90
CA PHE A 74 -3.74 -12.06 9.88
C PHE A 74 -2.35 -12.72 9.93
N ASP A 75 -2.25 -14.00 9.66
CA ASP A 75 -0.95 -14.69 9.66
C ASP A 75 -0.10 -14.16 8.49
N LEU A 76 -0.71 -13.99 7.32
CA LEU A 76 -0.05 -13.38 6.15
C LEU A 76 0.30 -11.90 6.35
N THR A 77 -0.41 -11.17 7.23
CA THR A 77 -0.05 -9.78 7.56
C THR A 77 1.17 -9.67 8.48
N LEU A 78 1.37 -10.61 9.40
CA LEU A 78 2.35 -10.48 10.47
C LEU A 78 3.78 -10.73 9.98
N ASP A 79 4.00 -11.71 9.12
CA ASP A 79 5.35 -12.08 8.66
C ASP A 79 6.06 -10.93 7.93
N PRO A 80 5.44 -10.24 6.95
CA PRO A 80 6.09 -9.13 6.26
C PRO A 80 6.31 -7.91 7.18
N ILE A 81 5.37 -7.63 8.10
CA ILE A 81 5.50 -6.51 9.03
C ILE A 81 6.66 -6.76 10.00
N ALA A 82 6.76 -7.95 10.58
CA ALA A 82 7.86 -8.31 11.47
C ALA A 82 9.22 -8.24 10.77
N TYR A 83 9.29 -8.71 9.52
CA TYR A 83 10.51 -8.60 8.70
C TYR A 83 10.90 -7.13 8.44
N LEU A 84 9.94 -6.28 8.07
CA LEU A 84 10.19 -4.88 7.81
C LEU A 84 10.63 -4.10 9.06
N VAL A 85 9.98 -4.36 10.20
CA VAL A 85 10.33 -3.71 11.47
C VAL A 85 11.73 -4.14 11.93
N SER A 86 12.03 -5.44 11.92
CA SER A 86 13.36 -5.93 12.29
C SER A 86 14.48 -5.44 11.37
N TYR A 87 14.21 -5.30 10.07
CA TYR A 87 15.17 -4.73 9.13
C TYR A 87 15.45 -3.25 9.42
N LEU A 88 14.42 -2.47 9.81
CA LEU A 88 14.60 -1.06 10.17
C LEU A 88 15.39 -0.88 11.48
N ASP A 89 15.27 -1.80 12.43
CA ASP A 89 16.04 -1.77 13.69
C ASP A 89 17.53 -2.16 13.48
N LEU A 90 17.88 -2.76 12.33
CA LEU A 90 19.23 -3.21 11.97
C LEU A 90 20.00 -2.21 11.08
N VAL A 91 19.38 -1.10 10.66
CA VAL A 91 19.97 -0.06 9.78
C VAL A 91 20.21 1.22 10.56
#